data_AF-A0A7C1S6H5-F1
#
_entry.id   AF-A0A7C1S6H5-F1
#
_cell.length_a   1.000
_cell.length_b   1.000
_cell.length_c   1.000
_cell.angle_alpha   90.00
_cell.angle_beta   90.00
_cell.angle_gamma   90.00
#
_symmetry.space_group_name_H-M   'P 1'
#
loop_
_entity.id
_entity.type
_entity.pdbx_description
1 polymer ?
#
loop_
_entity_poly.entity_id
_entity_poly.type
_entity_poly.pdbx_seq_one_letter_code
_entity_poly.pdbx_strand_id
1 'polypeptide(L)'
;MGPITNEEDVKYYLGRHYFQSRDYRKAIEAYEEGLVINPKSIILLYEAGLAYLKLKNHSKTRVYWAKLLKIAPHSFLAVKAQGDLGD
;
A
#
# COMPACT_ATOMS: atom_id res chain seq x y z
N MET A 1 0.52 18.61 -23.50
CA MET A 1 0.87 18.17 -22.13
C MET A 1 -0.42 17.70 -21.50
N GLY A 2 -0.65 16.39 -21.41
CA GLY A 2 -1.82 15.85 -20.72
C GLY A 2 -1.76 16.17 -19.23
N PRO A 3 -2.89 16.10 -18.48
CA PRO A 3 -2.87 16.36 -17.05
C PRO A 3 -1.86 15.43 -16.37
N ILE A 4 -1.02 16.02 -15.51
CA ILE A 4 0.02 15.37 -14.71
C ILE A 4 -0.62 14.60 -13.55
N THR A 5 -1.68 13.82 -13.81
CA THR A 5 -2.14 12.81 -12.86
C THR A 5 -1.42 11.53 -13.26
N ASN A 6 -0.33 11.23 -12.57
CA ASN A 6 0.35 9.96 -12.72
C ASN A 6 -0.70 8.87 -12.48
N GLU A 7 -0.82 7.90 -13.38
CA GLU A 7 -1.86 6.86 -13.29
C GLU A 7 -1.75 6.10 -11.95
N GLU A 8 -0.54 6.00 -11.40
CA GLU A 8 -0.27 5.55 -10.02
C GLU A 8 -1.03 6.37 -8.97
N ASP A 9 -0.97 7.71 -9.05
CA ASP A 9 -1.59 8.61 -8.08
C ASP A 9 -3.11 8.42 -8.08
N VAL A 10 -3.71 8.24 -9.25
CA VAL A 10 -5.15 7.97 -9.38
C VAL A 10 -5.50 6.67 -8.64
N LYS A 11 -4.71 5.61 -8.82
CA LYS A 11 -4.89 4.34 -8.11
C LYS A 11 -4.68 4.49 -6.60
N TYR A 12 -3.69 5.26 -6.16
CA TYR A 12 -3.48 5.59 -4.76
C TYR A 12 -4.69 6.30 -4.15
N TYR A 13 -5.17 7.39 -4.76
CA TYR A 13 -6.30 8.16 -4.23
C TYR A 13 -7.60 7.35 -4.23
N LEU A 14 -7.84 6.53 -5.25
CA LEU A 14 -8.97 5.61 -5.31
C LEU A 14 -8.91 4.58 -4.18
N GLY A 15 -7.75 3.96 -3.96
CA GLY A 15 -7.57 3.02 -2.86
C GLY A 15 -7.77 3.68 -1.50
N ARG A 16 -7.27 4.91 -1.33
CA ARG A 16 -7.46 5.70 -0.09
C ARG A 16 -8.93 6.02 0.16
N HIS A 17 -9.69 6.35 -0.88
CA HIS A 17 -11.13 6.55 -0.78
C HIS A 17 -11.82 5.28 -0.26
N TYR A 18 -11.57 4.13 -0.89
CA TYR A 18 -12.14 2.86 -0.43
C TYR A 18 -11.71 2.49 1.00
N PHE A 19 -10.44 2.72 1.34
CA PHE A 19 -9.93 2.46 2.69
C PHE A 19 -10.65 3.29 3.75
N GLN A 20 -10.91 4.58 3.47
CA GLN A 20 -11.67 5.47 4.36
C GLN A 20 -13.13 5.01 4.51
N SER A 21 -13.73 4.49 3.45
CA SER A 21 -15.05 3.85 3.46
C SER A 21 -15.05 2.46 4.11
N ARG A 22 -13.92 1.97 4.62
CA ARG A 22 -13.70 0.62 5.18
C ARG A 22 -13.94 -0.52 4.18
N ASP A 23 -14.00 -0.22 2.88
CA ASP A 23 -14.01 -1.23 1.82
C ASP A 23 -12.59 -1.66 1.50
N TYR A 24 -11.98 -2.40 2.42
CA TYR A 24 -10.57 -2.77 2.34
C TYR A 24 -10.26 -3.67 1.15
N ARG A 25 -11.24 -4.44 0.64
CA ARG A 25 -11.05 -5.27 -0.56
C ARG A 25 -10.86 -4.40 -1.80
N LYS A 26 -11.73 -3.43 -2.03
CA LYS A 26 -11.55 -2.50 -3.16
C LYS A 26 -10.33 -1.59 -2.99
N ALA A 27 -9.98 -1.25 -1.74
CA ALA A 27 -8.74 -0.53 -1.47
C ALA A 27 -7.52 -1.33 -1.94
N ILE A 28 -7.47 -2.62 -1.61
CA ILE A 28 -6.40 -3.53 -2.06
C ILE A 28 -6.35 -3.61 -3.59
N GLU A 29 -7.49 -3.82 -4.26
CA GLU A 29 -7.56 -3.89 -5.73
C GLU A 29 -6.95 -2.63 -6.37
N ALA A 30 -7.38 -1.45 -5.91
CA ALA A 30 -6.85 -0.18 -6.42
C ALA A 30 -5.34 -0.03 -6.14
N TYR A 31 -4.86 -0.37 -4.94
CA TYR A 31 -3.43 -0.30 -4.64
C TYR A 31 -2.60 -1.31 -5.45
N GLU A 32 -3.11 -2.52 -5.66
CA GLU A 32 -2.44 -3.54 -6.47
C GLU A 32 -2.37 -3.13 -7.95
N GLU A 33 -3.41 -2.51 -8.50
CA GLU A 33 -3.36 -1.88 -9.83
C GLU A 33 -2.30 -0.78 -9.90
N GLY A 34 -2.18 0.05 -8.86
CA GLY A 34 -1.10 1.03 -8.76
C GLY A 34 0.29 0.38 -8.73
N LEU A 35 0.42 -0.77 -8.08
CA LEU A 35 1.67 -1.54 -8.02
C LEU A 35 1.99 -2.26 -9.34
N VAL A 36 1.03 -2.48 -10.24
CA VAL A 36 1.31 -2.91 -11.61
C VAL A 36 2.03 -1.80 -12.38
N ILE A 37 1.65 -0.54 -12.15
CA ILE A 37 2.26 0.64 -12.78
C ILE A 37 3.63 0.93 -12.17
N ASN A 38 3.71 0.97 -10.84
CA ASN A 38 4.94 1.19 -10.10
C ASN A 38 5.16 0.11 -9.03
N PRO A 39 5.82 -1.02 -9.37
CA PRO A 39 6.03 -2.14 -8.45
C PRO A 39 6.90 -1.82 -7.23
N LYS A 40 7.58 -0.65 -7.24
CA LYS A 40 8.48 -0.22 -6.18
C LYS A 40 7.93 0.95 -5.36
N SER A 41 6.67 1.35 -5.58
CA SER A 41 6.03 2.42 -4.79
C SER A 41 5.90 1.99 -3.32
N ILE A 42 6.76 2.55 -2.47
CA ILE A 42 6.75 2.24 -1.03
C ILE A 42 5.45 2.70 -0.35
N ILE A 43 4.79 3.73 -0.90
CA ILE A 43 3.50 4.22 -0.42
C ILE A 43 2.43 3.16 -0.70
N LEU A 44 2.31 2.71 -1.95
CA LEU A 44 1.33 1.69 -2.32
C LEU A 44 1.57 0.35 -1.62
N LEU A 45 2.82 -0.06 -1.45
CA LEU A 45 3.16 -1.27 -0.67
C LEU A 45 2.74 -1.14 0.79
N TYR A 46 2.93 0.04 1.40
CA TYR A 46 2.51 0.27 2.79
C TYR A 46 0.99 0.21 2.92
N GLU A 47 0.27 0.95 2.07
CA GLU A 47 -1.19 1.09 2.12
C GLU A 47 -1.91 -0.24 1.79
N ALA A 48 -1.41 -1.00 0.80
CA ALA A 48 -1.90 -2.36 0.54
C ALA A 48 -1.70 -3.27 1.76
N GLY A 49 -0.50 -3.26 2.37
CA GLY A 49 -0.22 -4.03 3.57
C GLY A 49 -1.12 -3.65 4.75
N LEU A 50 -1.40 -2.35 4.92
CA LEU A 50 -2.31 -1.83 5.94
C LEU A 50 -3.76 -2.28 5.68
N ALA A 51 -4.22 -2.28 4.43
CA ALA A 51 -5.55 -2.78 4.06
C ALA A 51 -5.70 -4.28 4.33
N TYR A 52 -4.68 -5.08 3.99
CA TYR A 52 -4.62 -6.49 4.36
C TYR A 52 -4.62 -6.71 5.89
N LEU A 53 -3.95 -5.83 6.65
CA LEU A 53 -3.93 -5.90 8.11
C LEU A 53 -5.32 -5.63 8.68
N LYS A 54 -6.06 -4.66 8.13
CA LYS A 54 -7.46 -4.40 8.53
C LYS A 54 -8.39 -5.57 8.24
N LEU A 55 -8.08 -6.39 7.23
CA LEU A 55 -8.75 -7.66 6.95
C LEU A 55 -8.21 -8.85 7.77
N LYS A 56 -7.30 -8.61 8.73
CA LYS A 56 -6.61 -9.65 9.53
C LYS A 56 -5.82 -10.65 8.69
N ASN A 57 -5.44 -10.28 7.47
CA ASN A 57 -4.59 -11.12 6.61
C ASN A 57 -3.11 -10.82 6.87
N HIS A 58 -2.62 -11.26 8.02
CA HIS A 58 -1.24 -11.03 8.46
C HIS A 58 -0.21 -11.62 7.50
N SER A 59 -0.55 -12.69 6.77
CA SER A 59 0.34 -13.31 5.78
C SER A 59 0.63 -12.34 4.63
N LYS A 60 -0.42 -11.79 4.02
CA LYS A 60 -0.26 -10.79 2.94
C LYS A 60 0.37 -9.50 3.45
N THR A 61 -0.02 -9.01 4.63
CA THR A 61 0.62 -7.83 5.24
C THR A 61 2.13 -7.97 5.32
N ARG A 62 2.63 -9.10 5.86
CA ARG A 62 4.07 -9.38 5.93
C ARG A 62 4.73 -9.40 4.55
N VAL A 63 4.08 -9.97 3.53
CA VAL A 63 4.62 -10.00 2.16
C VAL A 63 4.79 -8.58 1.60
N TYR A 64 3.78 -7.72 1.71
CA TYR A 64 3.84 -6.36 1.19
C TYR A 64 4.86 -5.50 1.94
N TRP A 65 4.88 -5.58 3.26
CA TRP A 65 5.83 -4.81 4.07
C TRP A 65 7.26 -5.34 3.98
N ALA A 66 7.48 -6.64 3.77
CA ALA A 66 8.81 -7.17 3.44
C ALA A 66 9.35 -6.61 2.12
N LYS A 67 8.49 -6.46 1.09
CA LYS A 67 8.87 -5.79 -0.16
C LYS A 67 9.24 -4.33 0.09
N LEU A 68 8.45 -3.61 0.88
CA LEU A 68 8.72 -2.23 1.27
C LEU A 68 10.08 -2.12 1.97
N LEU A 69 10.32 -2.93 2.99
CA LEU A 69 11.57 -2.97 3.74
C LEU A 69 12.78 -3.30 2.86
N LYS A 70 12.61 -4.15 1.84
CA LYS A 70 13.67 -4.45 0.87
C LYS A 70 14.01 -3.24 -0.02
N ILE A 71 13.03 -2.40 -0.34
CA ILE A 71 13.22 -1.23 -1.21
C ILE A 71 13.78 -0.04 -0.44
N ALA A 72 13.21 0.26 0.72
CA ALA A 72 13.55 1.44 1.51
C ALA A 72 13.55 1.11 3.02
N PRO A 73 14.55 0.35 3.51
CA PRO A 73 14.58 -0.18 4.88
C PRO A 73 14.59 0.91 5.96
N HIS A 74 15.11 2.10 5.64
CA HIS A 74 15.20 3.23 6.60
C HIS A 74 14.18 4.34 6.31
N SER A 75 13.18 4.07 5.47
CA SER A 75 12.10 5.04 5.23
C SER A 75 11.18 5.14 6.45
N PHE A 76 10.52 6.29 6.61
CA PHE A 76 9.51 6.47 7.65
C PHE A 76 8.40 5.39 7.57
N LEU A 77 7.98 5.00 6.35
CA LEU A 77 6.98 3.96 6.15
C LEU A 77 7.49 2.57 6.53
N ALA A 78 8.78 2.29 6.36
CA ALA A 78 9.39 1.04 6.82
C ALA A 78 9.38 0.93 8.35
N VAL A 79 9.78 2.00 9.03
CA VAL A 79 9.74 2.06 10.50
C VAL A 79 8.31 1.86 11.02
N LYS A 80 7.33 2.51 10.37
CA LYS A 80 5.91 2.35 10.72
C LYS A 80 5.42 0.92 10.51
N ALA A 81 5.74 0.31 9.36
CA ALA A 81 5.40 -1.08 9.06
C ALA A 81 6.01 -2.08 10.05
N GLN A 82 7.22 -1.81 10.57
CA GLN A 82 7.84 -2.63 11.60
C GLN A 82 7.11 -2.52 12.95
N GLY A 83 6.74 -1.30 13.36
CA GLY A 83 5.94 -1.08 14.56
C GLY A 83 4.59 -1.81 14.47
N ASP A 84 3.89 -1.67 13.34
CA ASP A 84 2.58 -2.29 13.11
C ASP A 84 2.63 -3.85 13.03
N LEU A 85 3.81 -4.49 12.92
CA LEU A 85 3.99 -5.96 12.96
C LEU A 85 4.37 -6.51 14.34
N GLY A 86 4.86 -5.65 15.23
CA GLY A 86 5.46 -6.04 16.52
C GLY A 86 4.46 -6.12 17.68
N ASP A 87 3.27 -5.55 17.51
CA ASP A 87 2.15 -5.59 18.47
C ASP A 87 1.12 -6.67 18.11
#